data_AF-A0A5A7PQJ7-F1
#
_entry.id   AF-A0A5A7PQJ7-F1
#
_cell.length_a   1.000
_cell.length_b   1.000
_cell.length_c   1.000
_cell.angle_alpha   90.00
_cell.angle_beta   90.00
_cell.angle_gamma   90.00
#
_symmetry.space_group_name_H-M   'P 1'
#
loop_
_entity.id
_entity.type
_entity.pdbx_description
1 polymer ?
#
loop_
_entity_poly.entity_id
_entity_poly.type
_entity_poly.pdbx_seq_one_letter_code
_entity_poly.pdbx_strand_id
1 'polypeptide(L)'
;MVCWSADNATNAYLQTMKMGKSANEPNGAAFISALAAGNNARFTGKSTKEPSGAAFISALAAGNNARFTVVACGGPADSTTLALAAAAHQTGGRIVCILPDHQNFRASQLALGPNAANIEFIQGDAKELLSSWYKDSDFVAVDCNLENHEAIISALQEKIERHHHKNFIVLGYNAFCKETWRNSDLKTQLLPIGEGLLLTRSTSNWVVRVDKCTGEEHVFRVRSSVGKLIGA
;
A
#
# COMPACT_ATOMS: atom_id res chain seq x y z
N MET A 1 7.28 -5.40 16.94
CA MET A 1 6.07 -4.80 16.33
C MET A 1 6.43 -3.36 16.01
N VAL A 2 6.40 -2.96 14.75
CA VAL A 2 6.67 -1.56 14.38
C VAL A 2 5.38 -0.78 14.61
N CYS A 3 5.43 0.24 15.45
CA CYS A 3 4.26 1.10 15.69
C CYS A 3 4.05 2.01 14.48
N TRP A 4 2.80 2.35 14.19
CA TRP A 4 2.48 3.32 13.14
C TRP A 4 3.10 4.68 13.46
N SER A 5 3.74 5.31 12.47
CA SER A 5 4.34 6.65 12.58
C SER A 5 3.51 7.68 11.80
N ALA A 6 2.72 8.49 12.51
CA ALA A 6 1.94 9.57 11.90
C ALA A 6 2.83 10.62 11.20
N ASP A 7 4.00 10.89 11.76
CA ASP A 7 4.97 11.85 11.18
C ASP A 7 5.52 11.35 9.86
N ASN A 8 5.96 10.08 9.79
CA ASN A 8 6.45 9.49 8.54
C ASN A 8 5.35 9.46 7.48
N ALA A 9 4.13 9.10 7.88
CA ALA A 9 2.98 9.06 6.98
C ALA A 9 2.67 10.45 6.41
N THR A 10 2.66 11.48 7.26
CA THR A 10 2.38 12.88 6.86
C THR A 10 3.48 13.43 5.96
N ASN A 11 4.74 13.22 6.30
CA ASN A 11 5.87 13.71 5.52
C ASN A 11 5.94 13.05 4.13
N ALA A 12 5.69 11.74 4.05
CA ALA A 12 5.64 11.02 2.77
C ALA A 12 4.49 11.51 1.88
N TYR A 13 3.31 11.74 2.48
CA TYR A 13 2.16 12.31 1.79
C TYR A 13 2.49 13.68 1.18
N LEU A 14 3.03 14.60 1.98
CA LEU A 14 3.38 15.95 1.53
C LEU A 14 4.49 15.93 0.47
N GLN A 15 5.49 15.06 0.62
CA GLN A 15 6.56 14.89 -0.36
C GLN A 15 6.01 14.39 -1.71
N THR A 16 5.10 13.41 -1.68
CA THR A 16 4.44 12.89 -2.90
C THR A 16 3.66 14.00 -3.62
N MET A 17 2.92 14.82 -2.87
CA MET A 17 2.16 15.95 -3.45
C MET A 17 3.09 17.00 -4.10
N LYS A 18 4.25 17.28 -3.50
CA LYS A 18 5.28 18.16 -4.06
C LYS A 18 5.89 17.59 -5.34
N MET A 19 6.14 16.28 -5.38
CA MET A 19 6.71 15.60 -6.56
C MET A 19 5.74 15.58 -7.76
N GLY A 20 4.43 15.53 -7.52
CA GLY A 20 3.39 15.44 -8.55
C GLY A 20 2.96 16.77 -9.21
N LYS A 21 3.66 17.90 -8.99
CA LYS A 21 3.27 19.25 -9.46
C LYS A 21 1.82 19.65 -9.10
N SER A 22 1.35 19.27 -7.91
CA SER A 22 0.04 19.71 -7.40
C SER A 22 0.23 20.75 -6.30
N ALA A 23 0.33 22.02 -6.67
CA ALA A 23 0.38 23.15 -5.75
C ALA A 23 -1.02 23.40 -5.15
N ASN A 24 -1.36 22.68 -4.09
CA ASN A 24 -2.28 23.13 -3.04
C ASN A 24 -2.12 22.19 -1.85
N GLU A 25 -1.89 22.77 -0.68
CA GLU A 25 -1.64 22.07 0.58
C GLU A 25 -2.97 21.44 1.07
N PRO A 26 -3.13 20.10 1.07
CA PRO A 26 -4.33 19.48 1.57
C PRO A 26 -4.25 19.33 3.10
N ASN A 27 -5.41 19.29 3.76
CA ASN A 27 -5.50 19.01 5.19
C ASN A 27 -5.16 17.52 5.47
N GLY A 28 -3.88 17.18 5.40
CA GLY A 28 -3.36 15.82 5.54
C GLY A 28 -3.72 15.17 6.89
N ALA A 29 -3.90 15.98 7.94
CA ALA A 29 -4.25 15.49 9.28
C ALA A 29 -5.55 14.67 9.31
N ALA A 30 -6.62 15.15 8.66
CA ALA A 30 -7.92 14.43 8.65
C ALA A 30 -7.85 13.08 7.92
N PHE A 31 -6.99 12.98 6.91
CA PHE A 31 -6.77 11.76 6.13
C PHE A 31 -5.85 10.77 6.84
N ILE A 32 -4.80 11.25 7.51
CA ILE A 32 -3.92 10.41 8.34
C ILE A 32 -4.68 9.88 9.56
N SER A 33 -5.56 10.68 10.17
CA SER A 33 -6.49 10.21 11.21
C SER A 33 -7.44 9.13 10.66
N ALA A 34 -7.92 9.25 9.42
CA ALA A 34 -8.74 8.21 8.79
C ALA A 34 -7.98 6.88 8.56
N LEU A 35 -6.70 6.98 8.17
CA LEU A 35 -5.79 5.84 8.02
C LEU A 35 -5.49 5.16 9.37
N ALA A 36 -5.22 5.94 10.42
CA ALA A 36 -5.00 5.44 11.78
C ALA A 36 -6.29 4.84 12.39
N ALA A 37 -7.45 5.42 12.09
CA ALA A 37 -8.75 5.01 12.61
C ALA A 37 -9.35 3.76 11.93
N GLY A 38 -8.74 3.25 10.84
CA GLY A 38 -9.27 2.12 10.08
C GLY A 38 -10.71 2.34 9.57
N ASN A 39 -11.37 1.24 9.19
CA ASN A 39 -12.55 1.13 8.30
C ASN A 39 -13.83 1.94 8.63
N ASN A 40 -13.81 2.87 9.59
CA ASN A 40 -14.97 3.69 9.99
C ASN A 40 -14.78 5.20 9.82
N ALA A 41 -13.66 5.66 9.26
CA ALA A 41 -13.45 7.09 9.06
C ALA A 41 -14.35 7.63 7.93
N ARG A 42 -15.34 8.46 8.30
CA ARG A 42 -16.00 9.34 7.33
C ARG A 42 -15.04 10.48 7.02
N PHE A 43 -14.69 10.63 5.75
CA PHE A 43 -13.97 11.79 5.24
C PHE A 43 -14.90 13.02 5.35
N THR A 44 -14.86 13.72 6.49
CA THR A 44 -15.70 14.91 6.74
C THR A 44 -14.93 16.23 6.54
N GLY A 45 -13.67 16.16 6.10
CA GLY A 45 -12.88 17.34 5.76
C GLY A 45 -13.37 17.98 4.45
N LYS A 46 -13.87 19.21 4.51
CA LYS A 46 -13.98 20.08 3.32
C LYS A 46 -12.57 20.40 2.80
N SER A 47 -12.04 19.52 1.96
CA SER A 47 -10.91 19.78 1.05
C SER A 47 -11.44 19.62 -0.37
N THR A 48 -11.24 20.63 -1.22
CA THR A 48 -11.76 20.68 -2.60
C THR A 48 -11.02 19.77 -3.58
N LYS A 49 -10.15 18.87 -3.10
CA LYS A 49 -9.50 17.83 -3.90
C LYS A 49 -9.28 16.58 -3.04
N GLU A 50 -9.81 15.46 -3.50
CA GLU A 50 -9.53 14.16 -2.89
C GLU A 50 -8.02 13.87 -2.95
N PRO A 51 -7.45 13.24 -1.90
CA PRO A 51 -6.07 12.80 -1.92
C PRO A 51 -5.89 11.81 -3.06
N SER A 52 -4.89 12.04 -3.93
CA SER A 52 -4.57 11.09 -5.00
C SER A 52 -4.27 9.71 -4.40
N GLY A 53 -4.65 8.63 -5.09
CA GLY A 53 -4.32 7.26 -4.65
C GLY A 53 -2.83 7.10 -4.36
N ALA A 54 -1.97 7.71 -5.18
CA ALA A 54 -0.53 7.75 -4.94
C ALA A 54 -0.16 8.34 -3.56
N ALA A 55 -0.73 9.48 -3.17
CA ALA A 55 -0.47 10.10 -1.88
C ALA A 55 -0.94 9.21 -0.71
N PHE A 56 -2.10 8.54 -0.84
CA PHE A 56 -2.54 7.51 0.13
C PHE A 56 -1.48 6.43 0.33
N ILE A 57 -0.96 5.90 -0.78
CA ILE A 57 -0.02 4.78 -0.79
C ILE A 57 1.29 5.18 -0.10
N SER A 58 1.80 6.39 -0.36
CA SER A 58 3.02 6.87 0.32
C SER A 58 2.84 6.96 1.83
N ALA A 59 1.70 7.48 2.29
CA ALA A 59 1.38 7.60 3.71
C ALA A 59 1.26 6.22 4.37
N LEU A 60 0.58 5.28 3.71
CA LEU A 60 0.42 3.91 4.18
C LEU A 60 1.77 3.21 4.34
N ALA A 61 2.64 3.30 3.34
CA ALA A 61 3.96 2.67 3.36
C ALA A 61 4.87 3.30 4.44
N ALA A 62 4.99 4.64 4.44
CA ALA A 62 5.87 5.33 5.37
C ALA A 62 5.37 5.25 6.82
N GLY A 63 4.06 5.31 7.03
CA GLY A 63 3.45 5.18 8.36
C GLY A 63 3.63 3.80 8.96
N ASN A 64 3.67 2.74 8.12
CA ASN A 64 4.06 1.40 8.57
C ASN A 64 5.58 1.19 8.63
N ASN A 65 6.37 2.25 8.39
CA ASN A 65 7.83 2.23 8.35
C ASN A 65 8.37 1.15 7.39
N ALA A 66 7.75 1.03 6.21
CA ALA A 66 8.23 0.13 5.16
C ALA A 66 9.66 0.52 4.77
N ARG A 67 10.60 -0.43 4.88
CA ARG A 67 12.00 -0.23 4.56
C ARG A 67 12.46 -1.01 3.35
N PHE A 68 11.71 -2.02 2.93
CA PHE A 68 11.97 -2.74 1.70
C PHE A 68 10.69 -2.91 0.89
N THR A 69 10.46 -1.90 0.05
CA THR A 69 9.29 -1.83 -0.82
C THR A 69 9.60 -2.42 -2.18
N VAL A 70 8.69 -3.24 -2.70
CA VAL A 70 8.74 -3.75 -4.08
C VAL A 70 7.46 -3.36 -4.80
N VAL A 71 7.58 -2.87 -6.02
CA VAL A 71 6.46 -2.55 -6.90
C VAL A 71 6.50 -3.49 -8.09
N ALA A 72 5.41 -4.19 -8.36
CA ALA A 72 5.20 -4.95 -9.60
C ALA A 72 4.32 -4.11 -10.53
N CYS A 73 4.89 -3.59 -11.62
CA CYS A 73 4.20 -2.70 -12.54
C CYS A 73 3.62 -3.46 -13.74
N GLY A 74 2.42 -3.08 -14.19
CA GLY A 74 1.83 -3.58 -15.44
C GLY A 74 2.30 -2.83 -16.69
N GLY A 75 3.02 -1.73 -16.52
CA GLY A 75 3.53 -0.86 -17.58
C GLY A 75 4.67 0.04 -17.06
N PRO A 76 4.87 1.25 -17.61
CA PRO A 76 5.87 2.18 -17.09
C PRO A 76 5.53 2.57 -15.65
N ALA A 77 6.57 2.83 -14.85
CA ALA A 77 6.42 3.31 -13.49
C ALA A 77 5.69 4.66 -13.47
N ASP A 78 4.70 4.74 -12.58
CA ASP A 78 3.70 5.78 -12.52
C ASP A 78 3.86 6.64 -11.24
N SER A 79 2.84 7.47 -10.96
CA SER A 79 2.77 8.25 -9.72
C SER A 79 2.80 7.38 -8.46
N THR A 80 2.34 6.13 -8.52
CA THR A 80 2.37 5.19 -7.38
C THR A 80 3.80 4.80 -7.04
N THR A 81 4.61 4.50 -8.07
CA THR A 81 6.03 4.20 -7.88
C THR A 81 6.78 5.40 -7.30
N LEU A 82 6.47 6.62 -7.80
CA LEU A 82 7.03 7.85 -7.28
C LEU A 82 6.65 8.10 -5.81
N ALA A 83 5.40 7.83 -5.46
CA ALA A 83 4.90 7.96 -4.10
C ALA A 83 5.57 6.99 -3.12
N LEU A 84 5.82 5.76 -3.57
CA LEU A 84 6.55 4.78 -2.78
C LEU A 84 8.04 5.13 -2.67
N ALA A 85 8.63 5.78 -3.67
CA ALA A 85 9.98 6.32 -3.56
C ALA A 85 10.06 7.43 -2.50
N ALA A 86 9.05 8.31 -2.42
CA ALA A 86 8.94 9.29 -1.35
C ALA A 86 8.81 8.60 0.02
N ALA A 87 8.01 7.54 0.14
CA ALA A 87 7.89 6.77 1.38
C ALA A 87 9.22 6.12 1.80
N ALA A 88 9.92 5.48 0.86
CA ALA A 88 11.24 4.88 1.12
C ALA A 88 12.26 5.92 1.57
N HIS A 89 12.27 7.11 0.95
CA HIS A 89 13.11 8.22 1.39
C HIS A 89 12.82 8.62 2.85
N GLN A 90 11.55 8.69 3.25
CA GLN A 90 11.16 9.06 4.61
C GLN A 90 11.55 8.01 5.66
N THR A 91 11.50 6.72 5.31
CA THR A 91 11.80 5.64 6.26
C THR A 91 13.28 5.25 6.29
N GLY A 92 14.10 5.83 5.40
CA GLY A 92 15.46 5.38 5.11
C GLY A 92 15.48 3.97 4.50
N GLY A 93 14.41 3.62 3.79
CA GLY A 93 14.23 2.37 3.09
C GLY A 93 14.74 2.40 1.64
N ARG A 94 14.56 1.27 0.96
CA ARG A 94 14.80 1.14 -0.48
C ARG A 94 13.54 0.68 -1.21
N ILE A 95 13.46 1.04 -2.48
CA ILE A 95 12.37 0.66 -3.39
C ILE A 95 12.94 -0.05 -4.62
N VAL A 96 12.35 -1.20 -4.94
CA VAL A 96 12.59 -1.94 -6.19
C VAL A 96 11.33 -1.86 -7.05
N CYS A 97 11.48 -1.49 -8.32
CA CYS A 97 10.41 -1.47 -9.30
C CYS A 97 10.65 -2.56 -10.35
N ILE A 98 9.78 -3.56 -10.36
CA ILE A 98 9.81 -4.66 -11.33
C ILE A 98 8.95 -4.26 -12.53
N LEU A 99 9.58 -4.26 -13.70
CA LEU A 99 8.97 -3.93 -14.97
C LEU A 99 8.95 -5.16 -15.89
N PRO A 100 7.91 -5.31 -16.73
CA PRO A 100 7.79 -6.49 -17.58
C PRO A 100 8.77 -6.47 -18.77
N ASP A 101 9.19 -5.29 -19.26
CA ASP A 101 10.08 -5.16 -20.42
C ASP A 101 10.97 -3.91 -20.40
N HIS A 102 11.89 -3.84 -21.38
CA HIS A 102 12.85 -2.74 -21.53
C HIS A 102 12.23 -1.41 -22.01
N GLN A 103 11.12 -1.44 -22.76
CA GLN A 103 10.45 -0.22 -23.22
C GLN A 103 9.85 0.52 -22.02
N ASN A 104 9.24 -0.22 -21.11
CA ASN A 104 8.72 0.27 -19.85
C ASN A 104 9.82 0.87 -18.98
N PHE A 105 11.04 0.32 -18.99
CA PHE A 105 12.18 0.91 -18.27
C PHE A 105 12.53 2.32 -18.77
N ARG A 106 12.70 2.51 -20.09
CA ARG A 106 12.99 3.84 -20.66
C ARG A 106 11.85 4.83 -20.42
N ALA A 107 10.61 4.39 -20.62
CA ALA A 107 9.43 5.21 -20.36
C ALA A 107 9.35 5.63 -18.88
N SER A 108 9.69 4.74 -17.96
CA SER A 108 9.76 5.02 -16.51
C SER A 108 10.81 6.07 -16.19
N GLN A 109 12.02 5.96 -16.76
CA GLN A 109 13.07 6.94 -16.56
C GLN A 109 12.65 8.33 -17.04
N LEU A 110 11.99 8.40 -18.20
CA LEU A 110 11.47 9.66 -18.74
C LEU A 110 10.36 10.25 -17.86
N ALA A 111 9.38 9.43 -17.45
CA ALA A 111 8.22 9.86 -16.68
C ALA A 111 8.59 10.34 -15.27
N LEU A 112 9.51 9.65 -14.61
CA LEU A 112 9.93 9.95 -13.24
C LEU A 112 11.06 10.99 -13.18
N GLY A 113 11.77 11.19 -14.30
CA GLY A 113 12.85 12.16 -14.42
C GLY A 113 13.95 11.93 -13.37
N PRO A 114 14.45 12.98 -12.70
CA PRO A 114 15.50 12.87 -11.69
C PRO A 114 15.17 11.91 -10.54
N ASN A 115 13.89 11.69 -10.23
CA ASN A 115 13.48 10.80 -9.14
C ASN A 115 13.73 9.32 -9.44
N ALA A 116 13.90 8.96 -10.72
CA ALA A 116 14.22 7.59 -11.13
C ALA A 116 15.54 7.10 -10.52
N ALA A 117 16.48 8.00 -10.19
CA ALA A 117 17.76 7.65 -9.58
C ALA A 117 17.61 7.02 -8.18
N ASN A 118 16.48 7.25 -7.50
CA ASN A 118 16.20 6.70 -6.18
C ASN A 118 15.47 5.34 -6.22
N ILE A 119 15.29 4.77 -7.42
CA ILE A 119 14.50 3.55 -7.64
C ILE A 119 15.37 2.50 -8.34
N GLU A 120 15.44 1.32 -7.75
CA GLU A 120 16.11 0.16 -8.36
C GLU A 120 15.16 -0.52 -9.34
N PHE A 121 15.38 -0.33 -10.64
CA PHE A 121 14.55 -0.97 -11.67
C PHE A 121 15.09 -2.33 -12.07
N ILE A 122 14.18 -3.31 -12.14
CA ILE A 122 14.50 -4.69 -12.45
C ILE A 122 13.52 -5.17 -13.53
N GLN A 123 14.04 -5.87 -14.54
CA GLN A 123 13.21 -6.45 -15.59
C GLN A 123 13.01 -7.94 -15.32
N GLY A 124 11.76 -8.41 -15.43
CA GLY A 124 11.46 -9.84 -15.31
C GLY A 124 10.05 -10.12 -14.77
N ASP A 125 9.79 -11.41 -14.53
CA ASP A 125 8.52 -11.85 -13.97
C ASP A 125 8.41 -11.49 -12.49
N ALA A 126 7.39 -10.70 -12.16
CA ALA A 126 7.19 -10.23 -10.78
C ALA A 126 6.89 -11.36 -9.79
N LYS A 127 6.18 -12.41 -10.20
CA LYS A 127 5.83 -13.53 -9.32
C LYS A 127 7.08 -14.32 -8.92
N GLU A 128 7.95 -14.63 -9.87
CA GLU A 128 9.21 -15.33 -9.64
C GLU A 128 10.15 -14.51 -8.76
N LEU A 129 10.33 -13.23 -9.06
CA LEU A 129 11.24 -12.33 -8.33
C LEU A 129 10.77 -12.10 -6.88
N LEU A 130 9.47 -11.92 -6.65
CA LEU A 130 8.89 -11.77 -5.31
C LEU A 130 8.99 -13.06 -4.47
N SER A 131 8.95 -14.22 -5.13
CA SER A 131 9.06 -15.53 -4.48
C SER A 131 10.51 -15.92 -4.15
N SER A 132 11.48 -15.38 -4.89
CA SER A 132 12.90 -15.72 -4.77
C SER A 132 13.71 -14.58 -4.13
N TRP A 133 14.13 -13.61 -4.93
CA TRP A 133 15.07 -12.54 -4.56
C TRP A 133 14.49 -11.50 -3.60
N TYR A 134 13.19 -11.27 -3.66
CA TYR A 134 12.52 -10.22 -2.88
C TYR A 134 11.58 -10.76 -1.81
N LYS A 135 11.84 -11.99 -1.34
CA LYS A 135 11.09 -12.63 -0.24
C LYS A 135 11.12 -11.82 1.07
N ASP A 136 12.14 -11.00 1.27
CA ASP A 136 12.32 -10.24 2.50
C ASP A 136 11.69 -8.84 2.46
N SER A 137 10.98 -8.49 1.39
CA SER A 137 10.15 -7.29 1.34
C SER A 137 9.17 -7.21 2.52
N ASP A 138 8.91 -5.99 2.98
CA ASP A 138 7.95 -5.67 4.04
C ASP A 138 6.71 -4.93 3.50
N PHE A 139 6.80 -4.38 2.30
CA PHE A 139 5.69 -3.78 1.56
C PHE A 139 5.76 -4.15 0.08
N VAL A 140 4.67 -4.69 -0.48
CA VAL A 140 4.58 -4.99 -1.91
C VAL A 140 3.37 -4.29 -2.50
N ALA A 141 3.59 -3.47 -3.54
CA ALA A 141 2.53 -2.90 -4.36
C ALA A 141 2.44 -3.66 -5.69
N VAL A 142 1.25 -4.05 -6.10
CA VAL A 142 0.99 -4.79 -7.34
C VAL A 142 0.02 -3.99 -8.18
N ASP A 143 0.41 -3.66 -9.41
CA ASP A 143 -0.49 -3.04 -10.38
C ASP A 143 -1.51 -4.07 -10.85
N CYS A 144 -2.80 -3.83 -10.63
CA CYS A 144 -3.85 -4.71 -11.10
C CYS A 144 -3.97 -4.73 -12.64
N ASN A 145 -3.34 -3.78 -13.34
CA ASN A 145 -3.22 -3.86 -14.81
C ASN A 145 -2.27 -4.96 -15.27
N LEU A 146 -1.34 -5.41 -14.42
CA LEU A 146 -0.44 -6.53 -14.72
C LEU A 146 -1.26 -7.81 -14.98
N GLU A 147 -0.91 -8.58 -16.01
CA GLU A 147 -1.69 -9.75 -16.43
C GLU A 147 -1.82 -10.79 -15.32
N ASN A 148 -0.73 -11.08 -14.61
CA ASN A 148 -0.67 -12.09 -13.54
C ASN A 148 -0.87 -11.53 -12.12
N HIS A 149 -1.44 -10.32 -11.97
CA HIS A 149 -1.62 -9.65 -10.67
C HIS A 149 -2.36 -10.50 -9.62
N GLU A 150 -3.44 -11.20 -9.99
CA GLU A 150 -4.18 -12.09 -9.08
C GLU A 150 -3.30 -13.20 -8.55
N ALA A 151 -2.56 -13.88 -9.43
CA ALA A 151 -1.67 -14.96 -9.05
C ALA A 151 -0.54 -14.48 -8.13
N ILE A 152 -0.07 -13.24 -8.30
CA ILE A 152 0.91 -12.60 -7.43
C ILE A 152 0.29 -12.30 -6.05
N ILE A 153 -0.86 -11.63 -6.01
CA ILE A 153 -1.53 -11.25 -4.76
C ILE A 153 -1.90 -12.51 -3.95
N SER A 154 -2.42 -13.56 -4.59
CA SER A 154 -2.71 -14.86 -3.97
C SER A 154 -1.47 -15.48 -3.33
N ALA A 155 -0.35 -15.56 -4.06
CA ALA A 155 0.90 -16.12 -3.55
C ALA A 155 1.46 -15.32 -2.35
N LEU A 156 1.30 -13.99 -2.37
CA LEU A 156 1.71 -13.12 -1.28
C LEU A 156 0.78 -13.24 -0.06
N GLN A 157 -0.53 -13.47 -0.25
CA GLN A 157 -1.46 -13.71 0.84
C GLN A 157 -1.15 -15.03 1.57
N GLU A 158 -0.88 -16.11 0.84
CA GLU A 158 -0.44 -17.37 1.44
C GLU A 158 0.84 -17.20 2.28
N LYS A 159 1.74 -16.31 1.85
CA LYS A 159 2.95 -15.97 2.60
C LYS A 159 2.62 -15.20 3.88
N ILE A 160 1.64 -14.29 3.85
CA ILE A 160 1.14 -13.59 5.05
C ILE A 160 0.60 -14.60 6.07
N GLU A 161 -0.21 -15.56 5.62
CA GLU A 161 -0.82 -16.57 6.48
C GLU A 161 0.21 -17.52 7.08
N ARG A 162 1.25 -17.90 6.32
CA ARG A 162 2.34 -18.75 6.84
C ARG A 162 3.28 -18.02 7.81
N HIS A 163 3.44 -16.71 7.66
CA HIS A 163 4.41 -15.91 8.42
C HIS A 163 3.75 -14.85 9.30
N HIS A 164 2.89 -15.30 10.24
CA HIS A 164 2.14 -14.47 11.20
C HIS A 164 2.95 -13.46 12.06
N HIS A 165 4.28 -13.48 12.01
CA HIS A 165 5.15 -12.66 12.86
C HIS A 165 5.78 -11.45 12.15
N LYS A 166 5.61 -11.31 10.82
CA LYS A 166 6.18 -10.19 10.04
C LYS A 166 5.09 -9.18 9.67
N ASN A 167 5.32 -7.89 9.94
CA ASN A 167 4.46 -6.81 9.45
C ASN A 167 4.66 -6.67 7.93
N PHE A 168 3.96 -7.49 7.17
CA PHE A 168 4.01 -7.52 5.71
C PHE A 168 2.68 -6.99 5.16
N ILE A 169 2.79 -6.02 4.25
CA ILE A 169 1.65 -5.37 3.59
C ILE A 169 1.72 -5.65 2.10
N VAL A 170 0.59 -6.07 1.54
CA VAL A 170 0.39 -6.25 0.11
C VAL A 170 -0.72 -5.30 -0.31
N LEU A 171 -0.48 -4.55 -1.37
CA LEU A 171 -1.40 -3.55 -1.87
C LEU A 171 -1.57 -3.74 -3.39
N GLY A 172 -2.77 -4.10 -3.84
CA GLY A 172 -3.16 -3.93 -5.23
C GLY A 172 -3.57 -2.49 -5.51
N TYR A 173 -3.09 -1.87 -6.58
CA TYR A 173 -3.58 -0.56 -7.06
C TYR A 173 -4.12 -0.68 -8.48
N ASN A 174 -4.96 0.25 -8.92
CA ASN A 174 -5.74 0.17 -10.17
C ASN A 174 -6.77 -0.98 -10.16
N ALA A 175 -7.32 -1.30 -8.98
CA ALA A 175 -8.21 -2.45 -8.80
C ALA A 175 -9.56 -2.30 -9.51
N PHE A 176 -10.00 -1.08 -9.86
CA PHE A 176 -11.22 -0.88 -10.64
C PHE A 176 -11.05 -1.20 -12.13
N CYS A 177 -9.82 -1.23 -12.63
CA CYS A 177 -9.55 -1.57 -14.04
C CYS A 177 -9.90 -3.03 -14.37
N LYS A 178 -9.85 -3.91 -13.37
CA LYS A 178 -10.24 -5.32 -13.49
C LYS A 178 -11.11 -5.67 -12.28
N GLU A 179 -12.44 -5.70 -12.45
CA GLU A 179 -13.39 -6.04 -11.38
C GLU A 179 -13.27 -7.50 -10.87
N THR A 180 -12.18 -8.20 -11.19
CA THR A 180 -11.94 -9.61 -10.89
C THR A 180 -11.83 -9.89 -9.40
N TRP A 181 -11.45 -8.89 -8.60
CA TRP A 181 -11.46 -8.96 -7.14
C TRP A 181 -12.85 -9.24 -6.54
N ARG A 182 -13.94 -8.86 -7.21
CA ARG A 182 -15.32 -9.07 -6.71
C ARG A 182 -15.67 -10.55 -6.53
N ASN A 183 -15.02 -11.42 -7.30
CA ASN A 183 -15.24 -12.86 -7.28
C ASN A 183 -14.04 -13.63 -6.68
N SER A 184 -13.12 -12.93 -6.01
CA SER A 184 -11.92 -13.55 -5.46
C SER A 184 -12.10 -13.93 -3.99
N ASP A 185 -11.63 -15.12 -3.60
CA ASP A 185 -11.58 -15.58 -2.20
C ASP A 185 -10.45 -14.89 -1.38
N LEU A 186 -9.82 -13.88 -1.95
CA LEU A 186 -8.73 -13.15 -1.33
C LEU A 186 -9.26 -12.33 -0.14
N LYS A 187 -8.58 -12.42 1.01
CA LYS A 187 -8.88 -11.62 2.21
C LYS A 187 -8.32 -10.21 2.03
N THR A 188 -8.78 -9.54 0.98
CA THR A 188 -8.41 -8.18 0.61
C THR A 188 -9.51 -7.23 1.06
N GLN A 189 -9.12 -6.02 1.44
CA GLN A 189 -10.06 -4.93 1.66
C GLN A 189 -9.97 -3.95 0.50
N LEU A 190 -11.08 -3.77 -0.23
CA LEU A 190 -11.17 -2.72 -1.23
C LEU A 190 -11.35 -1.34 -0.56
N LEU A 191 -10.53 -0.39 -0.96
CA LEU A 191 -10.65 1.03 -0.65
C LEU A 191 -10.98 1.79 -1.94
N PRO A 192 -12.11 2.51 -2.02
CA PRO A 192 -12.50 3.28 -3.20
C PRO A 192 -11.73 4.63 -3.26
N ILE A 193 -10.41 4.56 -3.38
CA ILE A 193 -9.51 5.72 -3.45
C ILE A 193 -8.78 5.68 -4.78
N GLY A 194 -8.88 6.75 -5.56
CA GLY A 194 -8.37 6.79 -6.93
C GLY A 194 -8.98 5.67 -7.79
N GLU A 195 -8.15 4.96 -8.55
CA GLU A 195 -8.54 3.82 -9.41
C GLU A 195 -8.78 2.52 -8.63
N GLY A 196 -9.00 2.60 -7.32
CA GLY A 196 -9.27 1.48 -6.43
C GLY A 196 -7.99 0.83 -5.88
N LEU A 197 -8.00 0.55 -4.57
CA LEU A 197 -6.89 -0.09 -3.86
C LEU A 197 -7.36 -1.36 -3.14
N LEU A 198 -6.63 -2.46 -3.27
CA LEU A 198 -6.86 -3.73 -2.57
C LEU A 198 -5.79 -3.91 -1.49
N LEU A 199 -6.17 -3.75 -0.22
CA LEU A 199 -5.26 -3.86 0.90
C LEU A 199 -5.33 -5.25 1.54
N THR A 200 -4.20 -5.94 1.60
CA THR A 200 -4.01 -7.17 2.38
C THR A 200 -2.88 -6.96 3.37
N ARG A 201 -3.14 -7.20 4.66
CA ARG A 201 -2.15 -7.01 5.72
C ARG A 201 -2.20 -8.16 6.71
N SER A 202 -1.04 -8.51 7.29
CA SER A 202 -0.90 -9.58 8.28
C SER A 202 -1.60 -9.31 9.63
N THR A 203 -2.35 -8.21 9.79
CA THR A 203 -2.61 -7.64 11.12
C THR A 203 -3.22 -8.63 12.09
N SER A 204 -2.55 -8.77 13.24
CA SER A 204 -3.20 -9.08 14.50
C SER A 204 -4.46 -8.23 14.61
N ASN A 205 -5.60 -8.90 14.67
CA ASN A 205 -6.97 -8.46 14.92
C ASN A 205 -7.18 -7.15 15.72
N TRP A 206 -6.80 -5.99 15.19
CA TRP A 206 -7.11 -4.70 15.77
C TRP A 206 -8.19 -4.03 14.94
N VAL A 207 -9.34 -3.81 15.59
CA VAL A 207 -10.45 -3.03 15.04
C VAL A 207 -10.46 -1.71 15.79
N VAL A 208 -10.30 -0.62 15.05
CA VAL A 208 -10.46 0.72 15.61
C VAL A 208 -11.88 1.19 15.29
N ARG A 209 -12.63 1.57 16.33
CA ARG A 209 -13.89 2.29 16.20
C ARG A 209 -13.72 3.66 16.80
N VAL A 210 -14.15 4.68 16.07
CA VAL A 210 -14.24 6.05 16.58
C VAL A 210 -15.69 6.30 16.97
N ASP A 211 -15.93 6.75 18.20
CA ASP A 211 -17.27 7.12 18.64
C ASP A 211 -17.77 8.33 17.84
N LYS A 212 -19.01 8.24 17.34
CA LYS A 212 -19.58 9.24 16.42
C LYS A 212 -19.84 10.59 17.07
N CYS A 213 -19.96 10.64 18.40
CA CYS A 213 -20.37 11.81 19.17
C CYS A 213 -19.19 12.46 19.91
N THR A 214 -18.25 11.66 20.43
CA THR A 214 -17.11 12.18 21.22
C THR A 214 -15.82 12.32 20.41
N GLY A 215 -15.70 11.60 19.30
CA GLY A 215 -14.44 11.52 18.55
C GLY A 215 -13.35 10.71 19.26
N GLU A 216 -13.68 10.05 20.37
CA GLU A 216 -12.77 9.17 21.09
C GLU A 216 -12.46 7.91 20.27
N GLU A 217 -11.18 7.53 20.26
CA GLU A 217 -10.70 6.32 19.60
C GLU A 217 -10.81 5.12 20.55
N HIS A 218 -11.57 4.11 20.13
CA HIS A 218 -11.64 2.83 20.82
C HIS A 218 -10.93 1.76 20.01
N VAL A 219 -9.83 1.27 20.57
CA VAL A 219 -8.98 0.26 19.95
C VAL A 219 -9.29 -1.10 20.56
N PHE A 220 -9.93 -1.98 19.77
CA PHE A 220 -10.33 -3.32 20.21
C PHE A 220 -9.41 -4.38 19.62
N ARG A 221 -8.85 -5.23 20.48
CA ARG A 221 -8.18 -6.46 20.07
C ARG A 221 -9.22 -7.57 19.96
N VAL A 222 -9.61 -7.94 18.74
CA VAL A 222 -10.49 -9.11 18.54
C VAL A 222 -9.64 -10.36 18.75
N ARG A 223 -9.95 -11.22 19.72
CA ARG A 223 -9.24 -12.50 19.83
C ARG A 223 -9.79 -13.43 18.75
N SER A 224 -8.92 -14.02 17.92
CA SER A 224 -9.34 -15.11 17.05
C SER A 224 -9.81 -16.26 17.94
N SER A 225 -11.07 -16.66 17.80
CA SER A 225 -11.53 -17.92 18.38
C SER A 225 -10.85 -19.05 17.61
N VAL A 226 -9.72 -19.53 18.14
CA VAL A 226 -9.26 -20.88 17.82
C VAL A 226 -10.44 -21.81 18.15
N GLY A 227 -10.96 -22.49 17.13
CA GLY A 227 -12.04 -23.46 17.27
C GLY A 227 -11.63 -24.51 18.28
N LYS A 228 -12.14 -24.39 19.51
CA LYS A 228 -12.15 -25.48 20.46
C LYS A 228 -13.27 -26.40 19.99
N LEU A 229 -12.93 -27.42 19.21
CA LEU A 229 -13.76 -28.60 19.06
C LEU A 229 -13.99 -29.14 20.47
N ILE A 230 -15.20 -28.92 20.99
CA ILE A 230 -15.71 -29.62 22.16
C ILE A 230 -16.10 -30.99 21.61
N GLY A 231 -15.27 -31.99 21.86
CA GLY A 231 -15.65 -33.38 21.65
C GLY A 231 -16.82 -33.72 22.56
N ALA A 232 -17.88 -34.26 21.97
CA ALA A 232 -18.91 -35.02 22.67
C ALA A 232 -18.58 -36.51 22.53
#